data_AF-A0A7X9CLH5-F1
#
_entry.id   AF-A0A7X9CLH5-F1
#
_cell.length_a   1.000
_cell.length_b   1.000
_cell.length_c   1.000
_cell.angle_alpha   90.00
_cell.angle_beta   90.00
_cell.angle_gamma   90.00
#
_symmetry.space_group_name_H-M   'P 1'
#
loop_
_entity.id
_entity.type
_entity.pdbx_description
1 polymer ?
#
loop_
_entity_poly.entity_id
_entity_poly.type
_entity_poly.pdbx_seq_one_letter_code
_entity_poly.pdbx_strand_id
1 'polypeptide(L)'
;MEERVYELLEKLYIQVQGIQTEIQGIQTEFRDIKETMATKDDLKNFATKDDLKNFATKDDLKNFATKDDLKNFATKDDLKNFATKDDLKNFATK
;
A
#
# COMPACT_ATOMS: atom_id res chain seq x y z
N MET A 1 -65.71 -31.33 8.39
CA MET A 1 -64.30 -31.79 8.52
C MET A 1 -63.48 -31.31 7.33
N GLU A 2 -63.99 -31.41 6.10
CA GLU A 2 -63.29 -31.01 4.88
C GLU A 2 -62.87 -29.52 4.84
N GLU A 3 -63.73 -28.60 5.29
CA GLU A 3 -63.45 -27.16 5.23
C GLU A 3 -62.20 -26.75 6.03
N ARG A 4 -62.02 -27.32 7.24
CA ARG A 4 -60.80 -27.10 8.05
C ARG A 4 -59.55 -27.69 7.40
N VAL A 5 -59.70 -28.78 6.64
CA VAL A 5 -58.59 -29.40 5.91
C VAL A 5 -58.17 -28.49 4.76
N TYR A 6 -59.12 -27.91 4.01
CA TYR A 6 -58.82 -26.94 2.96
C TYR A 6 -58.14 -25.68 3.50
N GLU A 7 -58.63 -25.13 4.61
CA GLU A 7 -58.01 -23.95 5.24
C GLU A 7 -56.56 -24.24 5.71
N LEU A 8 -56.31 -25.43 6.25
CA LEU A 8 -54.96 -25.85 6.64
C LEU A 8 -54.05 -26.04 5.42
N LEU A 9 -54.56 -26.58 4.32
CA LEU A 9 -53.81 -26.74 3.07
C LEU A 9 -53.46 -25.38 2.44
N GLU A 10 -54.38 -24.42 2.48
CA GLU A 10 -54.14 -23.06 1.98
C GLU A 10 -53.07 -22.34 2.81
N LYS A 11 -53.15 -22.43 4.15
CA LYS A 11 -52.12 -21.89 5.05
C LYS A 11 -50.75 -22.53 4.80
N LEU A 12 -50.71 -23.85 4.62
CA LEU A 12 -49.48 -24.56 4.30
C LEU A 12 -48.90 -24.12 2.95
N TYR A 13 -49.75 -23.95 1.93
CA TYR A 13 -49.32 -23.48 0.61
C TYR A 13 -48.70 -22.07 0.70
N ILE A 14 -49.33 -21.14 1.39
CA ILE A 14 -48.81 -19.78 1.59
C ILE A 14 -47.46 -19.81 2.32
N GLN A 15 -47.35 -20.60 3.39
CA GLN A 15 -46.11 -20.74 4.14
C GLN A 15 -44.96 -21.28 3.26
N VAL A 16 -45.26 -22.28 2.42
CA VAL A 16 -44.27 -22.85 1.47
C VAL A 16 -43.85 -21.80 0.43
N GLN A 17 -44.77 -20.99 -0.10
CA GLN A 17 -44.44 -19.90 -1.02
C GLN A 17 -43.55 -18.82 -0.37
N GLY A 18 -43.83 -18.49 0.90
CA GLY A 18 -43.01 -17.56 1.68
C GLY A 18 -41.57 -18.06 1.83
N ILE A 19 -41.42 -19.31 2.27
CA ILE A 19 -40.11 -19.97 2.40
C ILE A 19 -39.36 -19.98 1.05
N GLN A 20 -40.06 -20.26 -0.04
CA GLN A 20 -39.43 -20.29 -1.37
C GLN A 20 -38.91 -18.91 -1.80
N THR A 21 -39.63 -17.84 -1.45
CA THR A 21 -39.21 -16.46 -1.71
C THR A 21 -37.97 -16.09 -0.91
N GLU A 22 -37.95 -16.44 0.39
CA GLU A 22 -36.78 -16.21 1.25
C GLU A 22 -35.54 -16.96 0.75
N ILE A 23 -35.70 -18.22 0.34
CA ILE A 23 -34.60 -19.02 -0.24
C ILE A 23 -34.04 -18.36 -1.51
N GLN A 24 -34.90 -17.83 -2.39
CA GLN A 24 -34.47 -17.13 -3.60
C GLN A 24 -33.69 -15.85 -3.26
N GLY A 25 -34.12 -15.11 -2.24
CA GLY A 25 -33.40 -13.94 -1.72
C GLY A 25 -32.00 -14.32 -1.23
N ILE A 26 -31.91 -15.33 -0.37
CA ILE A 26 -30.64 -15.83 0.18
C ILE A 26 -29.70 -16.32 -0.94
N GLN A 27 -30.21 -17.03 -1.94
CA GLN A 27 -29.40 -17.48 -3.07
C GLN A 27 -28.83 -16.32 -3.89
N THR A 28 -29.56 -15.22 -3.98
CA THR A 28 -29.12 -14.02 -4.67
C THR A 28 -28.02 -13.32 -3.88
N GLU A 29 -28.23 -13.09 -2.58
CA GLU A 29 -27.19 -12.50 -1.71
C GLU A 29 -25.92 -13.36 -1.66
N PHE A 30 -26.07 -14.69 -1.60
CA PHE A 30 -24.92 -15.60 -1.60
C PHE A 30 -24.11 -15.51 -2.90
N ARG A 31 -24.78 -15.32 -4.04
CA ARG A 31 -24.12 -15.09 -5.33
C ARG A 31 -23.35 -13.78 -5.31
N ASP A 32 -23.98 -12.71 -4.85
CA ASP A 32 -23.37 -11.38 -4.79
C ASP A 32 -22.14 -11.38 -3.86
N ILE A 33 -22.23 -12.04 -2.70
CA ILE A 33 -21.08 -12.22 -1.80
C ILE A 33 -19.94 -12.96 -2.51
N LYS A 34 -20.25 -14.04 -3.22
CA LYS A 34 -19.24 -14.82 -3.94
C LYS A 34 -18.57 -14.03 -5.07
N GLU A 35 -19.30 -13.15 -5.73
CA GLU A 35 -18.78 -12.31 -6.83
C GLU A 35 -17.98 -11.09 -6.32
N THR A 36 -18.32 -10.57 -5.14
CA THR A 36 -17.71 -9.34 -4.60
C THR A 36 -16.61 -9.59 -3.58
N MET A 37 -16.54 -10.79 -3.00
CA MET A 37 -15.49 -11.11 -2.03
C MET A 37 -14.12 -11.20 -2.70
N ALA A 38 -13.11 -10.60 -2.08
CA ALA A 38 -11.73 -10.76 -2.51
C ALA A 38 -11.28 -12.22 -2.33
N THR A 39 -10.59 -12.72 -3.34
CA THR A 39 -9.93 -14.02 -3.33
C THR A 39 -8.47 -13.90 -2.90
N LYS A 40 -7.82 -15.05 -2.66
CA LYS A 40 -6.37 -15.07 -2.41
C LYS A 40 -5.55 -14.59 -3.61
N ASP A 41 -6.07 -14.75 -4.82
CA ASP A 41 -5.39 -14.33 -6.04
C ASP A 41 -5.41 -12.81 -6.21
N ASP A 42 -6.51 -12.14 -5.81
CA ASP A 42 -6.60 -10.68 -5.81
C ASP A 42 -5.53 -10.03 -4.91
N LEU A 43 -5.11 -10.74 -3.85
CA LEU A 43 -4.12 -10.25 -2.89
C LEU A 43 -2.67 -10.48 -3.35
N LYS A 44 -2.39 -11.33 -4.34
CA LYS A 44 -1.03 -11.72 -4.73
C LYS A 44 -0.17 -10.55 -5.25
N ASN A 45 -0.81 -9.53 -5.82
CA ASN A 45 -0.12 -8.38 -6.41
C ASN A 45 0.11 -7.23 -5.42
N PHE A 46 -0.42 -7.33 -4.20
CA PHE A 46 -0.17 -6.32 -3.18
C PHE A 46 1.21 -6.53 -2.55
N ALA A 47 1.93 -5.43 -2.34
CA ALA A 47 3.16 -5.47 -1.55
C ALA A 47 2.85 -5.99 -0.13
N THR A 48 3.65 -6.95 0.31
CA THR A 48 3.63 -7.49 1.65
C THR A 48 4.42 -6.59 2.59
N LYS A 49 4.28 -6.82 3.90
CA LYS A 49 5.12 -6.14 4.88
C LYS A 49 6.61 -6.44 4.70
N ASP A 50 6.93 -7.63 4.18
CA ASP A 50 8.32 -8.03 3.95
C ASP A 50 8.94 -7.30 2.76
N ASP A 51 8.17 -7.04 1.70
CA ASP A 51 8.62 -6.25 0.55
C ASP A 51 9.02 -4.82 0.95
N LEU A 52 8.41 -4.28 2.00
CA LEU A 52 8.65 -2.91 2.47
C LEU A 52 9.83 -2.79 3.44
N LYS A 53 10.37 -3.89 3.98
CA LYS A 53 11.42 -3.85 5.03
C LYS A 53 12.73 -3.21 4.58
N ASN A 54 13.05 -3.27 3.30
CA ASN A 54 14.32 -2.79 2.76
C ASN A 54 14.25 -1.34 2.28
N PHE A 55 13.10 -0.68 2.35
CA PHE A 55 12.98 0.73 1.99
C PHE A 55 13.57 1.59 3.10
N ALA A 56 14.42 2.55 2.71
CA ALA A 56 14.90 3.57 3.62
C ALA A 56 13.72 4.38 4.16
N THR A 57 13.70 4.57 5.47
CA THR A 57 12.77 5.43 6.17
C THR A 57 13.24 6.88 6.13
N LYS A 58 12.37 7.81 6.53
CA LYS A 58 12.77 9.22 6.69
C LYS A 58 13.84 9.39 7.76
N ASP A 59 13.88 8.52 8.77
CA ASP A 59 14.87 8.60 9.84
C ASP A 59 16.25 8.16 9.37
N ASP A 60 16.33 7.16 8.49
CA ASP A 60 17.60 6.72 7.87
C ASP A 60 18.29 7.86 7.10
N LEU A 61 17.51 8.82 6.59
CA LEU A 61 18.01 9.94 5.79
C LEU A 61 18.46 11.14 6.62
N LYS A 62 18.16 11.21 7.93
CA LYS A 62 18.43 12.39 8.76
C LYS A 62 19.90 12.72 8.94
N ASN A 63 20.78 11.71 8.88
CA ASN A 63 22.21 11.88 9.13
C ASN A 63 23.03 12.15 7.85
N PHE A 64 22.39 12.19 6.68
CA PHE A 64 23.09 12.54 5.46
C PHE A 64 23.33 14.04 5.38
N ALA A 65 24.56 14.42 5.03
CA ALA A 65 24.88 15.82 4.74
C ALA A 65 24.02 16.34 3.59
N THR A 66 23.46 17.52 3.78
CA THR A 66 22.70 18.26 2.78
C THR A 66 23.63 19.10 1.93
N LYS A 67 23.12 19.66 0.83
CA LYS A 67 23.88 20.60 0.02
C LYS A 67 24.25 21.87 0.78
N ASP A 68 23.45 22.26 1.78
CA ASP A 68 23.73 23.45 2.58
C ASP A 68 24.89 23.22 3.56
N ASP A 69 25.01 22.02 4.12
CA ASP A 69 26.15 21.65 4.98
C ASP A 69 27.50 21.76 4.23
N LEU A 70 27.49 21.57 2.91
CA LEU A 70 28.67 21.64 2.06
C LEU A 70 29.08 23.07 1.68
N LYS A 71 28.22 24.09 1.90
CA LYS A 71 28.50 25.48 1.46
C LYS A 71 29.69 26.13 2.19
N ASN A 72 29.99 25.68 3.39
CA ASN A 72 31.07 26.24 4.21
C ASN A 72 32.45 25.62 3.90
N PHE A 73 32.52 24.61 3.03
CA PHE A 73 33.79 24.03 2.63
C PHE A 73 34.44 24.84 1.50
N ALA A 74 35.76 25.00 1.58
CA ALA A 74 36.53 25.63 0.51
C ALA A 74 36.33 24.88 -0.81
N THR A 75 36.03 25.64 -1.85
CA THR A 75 35.89 25.15 -3.21
C THR A 75 37.24 25.12 -3.90
N LYS A 76 37.30 24.45 -5.07
CA LYS A 76 38.51 24.48 -5.90
C LYS A 76 38.85 25.89 -6.38
N ASP A 77 37.86 26.77 -6.53
CA ASP A 77 38.09 28.14 -6.96
C ASP A 77 38.73 28.98 -5.84
N ASP A 78 38.34 28.75 -4.59
CA ASP A 78 38.96 29.43 -3.43
C ASP A 78 40.46 29.15 -3.31
N LEU A 79 40.91 27.98 -3.80
CA LEU A 79 42.31 27.56 -3.76
C LEU A 79 43.17 28.16 -4.88
N LYS A 80 42.58 28.77 -5.91
CA LYS A 80 43.33 29.27 -7.10
C LYS A 80 44.31 30.40 -6.79
N ASN A 81 44.05 31.16 -5.73
CA ASN A 81 44.87 32.31 -5.35
C ASN A 81 46.02 31.96 -4.38
N PHE A 82 46.13 30.69 -3.96
CA PHE A 82 47.22 30.27 -3.09
C PHE A 82 48.48 29.96 -3.89
N ALA A 83 49.63 30.34 -3.34
CA ALA A 83 50.93 29.98 -3.90
C ALA A 83 51.06 28.46 -4.02
N THR A 84 51.47 28.00 -5.19
CA THR A 84 51.70 26.59 -5.48
C THR A 84 53.11 26.18 -5.05
N LYS A 85 53.35 24.87 -5.02
CA LYS A 85 54.70 24.34 -4.73
C LYS A 85 55.74 24.81 -5.74
N ASP A 86 55.35 25.08 -6.98
CA ASP A 86 56.27 25.54 -8.02
C ASP A 86 56.64 27.02 -7.82
N ASP A 87 55.71 27.85 -7.32
CA ASP A 87 55.98 29.24 -6.97
C ASP A 87 57.06 29.35 -5.87
N LEU A 88 57.06 28.41 -4.91
CA LEU A 88 58.00 28.37 -3.79
C LEU A 88 59.41 27.87 -4.17
N LYS A 89 59.55 27.07 -5.24
CA LYS A 89 60.87 26.58 -5.70
C LYS A 89 61.79 27.73 -6.11
N ASN A 90 61.22 28.78 -6.70
CA ASN A 90 61.96 29.98 -7.11
C ASN A 90 62.41 30.84 -5.92
N PHE A 91 61.83 30.64 -4.74
CA PHE A 91 62.20 31.33 -3.50
C PHE A 91 63.35 30.64 -2.76
N ALA A 92 63.46 29.31 -2.87
CA ALA A 92 64.49 28.52 -2.19
C ALA A 92 65.87 28.54 -2.89
N THR A 93 65.95 29.11 -4.09
CA THR A 93 67.19 29.19 -4.90
C THR A 93 67.81 30.60 -4.93
N LYS A 94 67.35 31.52 -4.07
CA LYS A 94 68.01 32.80 -3.77
C LYS A 94 68.61 32.75 -2.38
#